data_AF-A0A399WNZ7-F1
#
_entry.id   AF-A0A399WNZ7-F1
#
_cell.length_a   1.000
_cell.length_b   1.000
_cell.length_c   1.000
_cell.angle_alpha   90.00
_cell.angle_beta   90.00
_cell.angle_gamma   90.00
#
_symmetry.space_group_name_H-M   'P 1'
#
loop_
_entity.id
_entity.type
_entity.pdbx_description
1 polymer ?
#
loop_
_entity_poly.entity_id
_entity_poly.type
_entity_poly.pdbx_seq_one_letter_code
_entity_poly.pdbx_strand_id
1 'polypeptide(L)'
;MMDGKEKKVFYDIHCHALNLSHAGLLAFLNRFLKDRTVSFSGLLGKGKFLQIICRLLGINFSVKLIKILLIILSGALSGIVLLAISKYEYFLSAKVSNIILFCAFAVVFAALIFTLWILRKISLGGSDLVTDTLRKNINLLSVIENDAGSLFLSMELDILAADERYKGLIDKYRTASTNKYSSFIKNLEEKWKENGNEIQIKTKEGELLTYNKVVITPLIIDFGYKDFDIPGIHYNKPPRKPVVEQVVDVFNGIRDYRERSPVKILDIYPFLGINTRNYDLGTVSVAPKGIKDTLYSSLKSRKIPQSVKENVRDTLENKVTYIEKTGKLVIYKRATNIGNDLRTVSSHVQIDENILNKIGAMSDETHDLDERNNIPKMLEKYFGEYNNTKYGTFTKKSREHYFPDEKDAKKREKMIPVRGIDDLRSHFFAGIKLYPPLGFDPWPDYDDRPADTATEFDKVNYLYQFCSEKGIPITVHCSPGGFKAAHHGIEYTNPEKWRKVLSVYNNLKINFAHCGFDINKPYKVWLDTILALMGEYKNVYVDFSYIGNNKDFYKFLKERIIDKGYEDRILFGSDFPINLFGIDSHEDYLKNFFRSSLDANLKHKFCSENPQKFLWI
;
A
#
# COMPACT_ATOMS: atom_id res chain seq x y z
N MET A 1 35.07 -20.03 -2.04
CA MET A 1 34.45 -20.99 -2.98
C MET A 1 33.69 -22.01 -2.17
N MET A 2 32.37 -22.00 -2.28
CA MET A 2 31.34 -22.97 -1.90
C MET A 2 30.05 -22.15 -1.93
N ASP A 3 29.30 -22.22 -3.03
CA ASP A 3 27.82 -22.16 -3.07
C ASP A 3 27.40 -22.00 -4.53
N GLY A 4 27.46 -23.12 -5.26
CA GLY A 4 27.03 -23.22 -6.66
C GLY A 4 25.56 -23.58 -6.81
N LYS A 5 24.74 -23.44 -5.76
CA LYS A 5 23.28 -23.53 -5.88
C LYS A 5 22.72 -22.14 -6.13
N GLU A 6 21.97 -21.99 -7.22
CA GLU A 6 21.21 -20.78 -7.49
C GLU A 6 20.28 -20.50 -6.30
N LYS A 7 20.48 -19.37 -5.63
CA LYS A 7 19.70 -18.99 -4.44
C LYS A 7 18.24 -18.81 -4.83
N LYS A 8 17.36 -19.60 -4.25
CA LYS A 8 15.91 -19.46 -4.44
C LYS A 8 15.38 -18.34 -3.55
N VAL A 9 14.63 -17.43 -4.14
CA VAL A 9 14.10 -16.23 -3.50
C VAL A 9 12.59 -16.32 -3.44
N PHE A 10 12.01 -16.21 -2.24
CA PHE A 10 10.58 -16.07 -2.08
C PHE A 10 10.21 -14.58 -2.16
N TYR A 11 9.09 -14.23 -2.76
CA TYR A 11 8.63 -12.86 -2.94
C TYR A 11 7.24 -12.66 -2.36
N ASP A 12 7.07 -11.57 -1.62
CA ASP A 12 5.79 -10.97 -1.29
C ASP A 12 5.69 -9.59 -1.94
N ILE A 13 5.03 -9.54 -3.10
CA ILE A 13 4.99 -8.30 -3.90
C ILE A 13 3.92 -7.31 -3.45
N HIS A 14 3.19 -7.62 -2.39
CA HIS A 14 2.12 -6.78 -1.91
C HIS A 14 2.00 -6.92 -0.41
N CYS A 15 2.69 -6.05 0.31
CA CYS A 15 2.48 -5.80 1.72
C CYS A 15 2.48 -4.29 1.98
N HIS A 16 2.27 -3.90 3.22
CA HIS A 16 2.21 -2.53 3.67
C HIS A 16 3.06 -2.35 4.93
N ALA A 17 3.72 -1.21 5.05
CA ALA A 17 4.44 -0.79 6.25
C ALA A 17 3.63 0.27 7.02
N LEU A 18 2.33 -0.01 7.22
CA LEU A 18 1.40 0.92 7.85
C LEU A 18 1.46 0.80 9.37
N ASN A 19 1.66 1.93 10.05
CA ASN A 19 1.49 2.07 11.49
C ASN A 19 0.44 3.14 11.82
N LEU A 20 0.07 3.29 13.10
CA LEU A 20 -0.95 4.26 13.55
C LEU A 20 -0.62 5.74 13.23
N SER A 21 0.64 6.08 12.90
CA SER A 21 0.98 7.43 12.43
C SER A 21 0.54 7.71 10.98
N HIS A 22 0.27 6.67 10.18
CA HIS A 22 -0.10 6.78 8.77
C HIS A 22 -1.62 6.96 8.59
N ALA A 23 -2.41 6.45 9.52
CA ALA A 23 -3.85 6.60 9.55
C ALA A 23 -4.27 6.91 10.99
N GLY A 24 -4.78 8.12 11.25
CA GLY A 24 -5.19 8.46 12.61
C GLY A 24 -6.22 7.47 13.11
N LEU A 25 -6.12 7.14 14.39
CA LEU A 25 -6.92 6.10 15.04
C LEU A 25 -8.43 6.23 14.73
N LEU A 26 -8.96 7.46 14.65
CA LEU A 26 -10.36 7.71 14.29
C LEU A 26 -10.69 7.46 12.82
N ALA A 27 -9.79 7.76 11.89
CA ALA A 27 -9.95 7.44 10.46
C ALA A 27 -9.82 5.94 10.22
N PHE A 28 -8.88 5.31 10.94
CA PHE A 28 -8.74 3.86 11.01
C PHE A 28 -10.05 3.23 11.54
N LEU A 29 -10.54 3.60 12.74
CA LEU A 29 -11.81 3.10 13.29
C LEU A 29 -13.02 3.38 12.39
N ASN A 30 -13.09 4.56 11.75
CA ASN A 30 -14.16 4.90 10.81
C ASN A 30 -14.20 4.00 9.59
N ARG A 31 -13.02 3.60 9.06
CA ARG A 31 -12.88 2.64 7.96
C ARG A 31 -13.60 1.33 8.27
N PHE A 32 -13.58 0.89 9.53
CA PHE A 32 -14.17 -0.38 9.97
C PHE A 32 -15.66 -0.33 10.26
N LEU A 33 -16.19 0.84 10.62
CA LEU A 33 -17.62 1.02 10.86
C LEU A 33 -18.40 1.27 9.57
N LYS A 34 -17.76 1.84 8.54
CA LYS A 34 -18.42 2.24 7.29
C LYS A 34 -18.80 1.05 6.38
N ASP A 35 -17.97 0.00 6.30
CA ASP A 35 -18.31 -1.25 5.59
C ASP A 35 -19.36 -2.10 6.35
N ARG A 36 -19.70 -1.71 7.58
CA ARG A 36 -20.81 -2.27 8.37
C ARG A 36 -21.90 -1.24 8.66
N THR A 37 -22.46 -0.57 7.64
CA THR A 37 -23.72 0.21 7.75
C THR A 37 -23.78 1.33 8.83
N VAL A 38 -22.66 1.82 9.36
CA VAL A 38 -22.69 2.89 10.38
C VAL A 38 -21.81 4.06 9.94
N SER A 39 -22.43 5.22 9.71
CA SER A 39 -21.73 6.49 9.53
C SER A 39 -21.38 7.11 10.89
N PHE A 40 -20.26 7.84 10.97
CA PHE A 40 -19.86 8.56 12.18
C PHE A 40 -20.82 9.69 12.57
N SER A 41 -21.55 10.26 11.59
CA SER A 41 -22.67 11.18 11.87
C SER A 41 -23.82 10.49 12.63
N GLY A 42 -23.91 9.16 12.55
CA GLY A 42 -24.78 8.35 13.40
C GLY A 42 -24.17 7.96 14.76
N LEU A 43 -22.87 8.15 14.98
CA LEU A 43 -22.17 7.75 16.22
C LEU A 43 -22.53 8.62 17.42
N LEU A 44 -22.75 9.91 17.17
CA LEU A 44 -23.05 10.94 18.19
C LEU A 44 -24.56 11.16 18.37
N GLY A 45 -25.40 10.45 17.61
CA GLY A 45 -26.85 10.44 17.79
C GLY A 45 -27.26 9.60 19.01
N LYS A 46 -28.17 10.15 19.83
CA LYS A 46 -28.77 9.58 21.05
C LYS A 46 -28.76 8.04 21.10
N GLY A 47 -27.77 7.46 21.80
CA GLY A 47 -27.76 6.04 22.23
C GLY A 47 -26.99 5.02 21.38
N LYS A 48 -26.23 5.41 20.35
CA LYS A 48 -25.54 4.45 19.46
C LYS A 48 -24.09 4.07 19.84
N PHE A 49 -23.50 4.71 20.85
CA PHE A 49 -22.20 4.31 21.39
C PHE A 49 -22.23 2.91 22.04
N LEU A 50 -23.30 2.62 22.78
CA LEU A 50 -23.56 1.29 23.35
C LEU A 50 -23.72 0.23 22.26
N GLN A 51 -24.20 0.62 21.07
CA GLN A 51 -24.32 -0.23 19.89
C GLN A 51 -22.97 -0.67 19.33
N ILE A 52 -21.95 0.18 19.43
CA ILE A 52 -20.58 -0.11 19.01
C ILE A 52 -19.92 -1.03 20.01
N ILE A 53 -20.07 -0.79 21.31
CA ILE A 53 -19.59 -1.71 22.35
C ILE A 53 -20.26 -3.08 22.17
N CYS A 54 -21.59 -3.12 22.04
CA CYS A 54 -22.32 -4.36 21.79
C CYS A 54 -21.91 -5.05 20.48
N ARG A 55 -21.64 -4.34 19.38
CA ARG A 55 -21.24 -4.95 18.09
C ARG A 55 -19.75 -5.28 17.97
N LEU A 56 -18.86 -4.56 18.66
CA LEU A 56 -17.45 -4.94 18.86
C LEU A 56 -17.37 -6.19 19.76
N LEU A 57 -18.30 -6.31 20.70
CA LEU A 57 -18.59 -7.53 21.46
C LEU A 57 -19.62 -8.44 20.75
N GLY A 58 -19.93 -8.19 19.47
CA GLY A 58 -20.75 -8.99 18.56
C GLY A 58 -22.15 -9.43 19.01
N ILE A 59 -22.74 -8.72 19.96
CA ILE A 59 -24.12 -8.83 20.41
C ILE A 59 -25.04 -8.07 19.42
N ASN A 60 -25.91 -8.79 18.71
CA ASN A 60 -26.90 -8.22 17.80
C ASN A 60 -28.21 -7.89 18.54
N PHE A 61 -28.44 -6.62 18.88
CA PHE A 61 -29.75 -6.15 19.32
C PHE A 61 -30.44 -5.27 18.26
N SER A 62 -31.76 -5.41 18.15
CA SER A 62 -32.62 -4.46 17.45
C SER A 62 -32.57 -3.08 18.14
N VAL A 63 -32.56 -2.00 17.36
CA VAL A 63 -32.63 -0.61 17.88
C VAL A 63 -33.85 -0.42 18.80
N LYS A 64 -34.95 -1.13 18.51
CA LYS A 64 -36.13 -1.17 19.38
C LYS A 64 -35.79 -1.77 20.75
N LEU A 65 -35.06 -2.89 20.78
CA LEU A 65 -34.79 -3.63 22.00
C LEU A 65 -33.77 -2.91 22.91
N ILE A 66 -32.72 -2.28 22.36
CA ILE A 66 -31.80 -1.43 23.14
C ILE A 66 -32.52 -0.18 23.65
N LYS A 67 -33.35 0.47 22.84
CA LYS A 67 -34.15 1.60 23.31
C LYS A 67 -35.11 1.19 24.42
N ILE A 68 -35.79 0.05 24.28
CA ILE A 68 -36.66 -0.50 25.32
C ILE A 68 -35.85 -0.78 26.59
N LEU A 69 -34.70 -1.44 26.49
CA LEU A 69 -33.82 -1.72 27.64
C LEU A 69 -33.31 -0.44 28.30
N LEU A 70 -32.86 0.57 27.53
CA LEU A 70 -32.40 1.85 28.08
C LEU A 70 -33.54 2.66 28.68
N ILE A 71 -34.74 2.64 28.09
CA ILE A 71 -35.95 3.29 28.64
C ILE A 71 -36.39 2.57 29.93
N ILE A 72 -36.32 1.24 29.96
CA ILE A 72 -36.62 0.43 31.15
C ILE A 72 -35.57 0.71 32.24
N LEU A 73 -34.28 0.78 31.89
CA LEU A 73 -33.20 1.03 32.84
C LEU A 73 -33.24 2.48 33.35
N SER A 74 -33.46 3.46 32.48
CA SER A 74 -33.63 4.86 32.87
C SER A 74 -34.91 5.04 33.67
N GLY A 75 -36.01 4.39 33.30
CA GLY A 75 -37.27 4.41 34.04
C GLY A 75 -37.15 3.76 35.42
N ALA A 76 -36.39 2.66 35.53
CA ALA A 76 -36.07 2.02 36.80
C ALA A 76 -35.18 2.92 37.67
N LEU A 77 -34.16 3.57 37.09
CA LEU A 77 -33.28 4.50 37.81
C LEU A 77 -34.04 5.76 38.26
N SER A 78 -34.84 6.35 37.37
CA SER A 78 -35.71 7.49 37.67
C SER A 78 -36.79 7.12 38.70
N GLY A 79 -37.33 5.91 38.65
CA GLY A 79 -38.27 5.39 39.66
C GLY A 79 -37.62 5.19 41.02
N ILE A 80 -36.38 4.68 41.08
CA ILE A 80 -35.60 4.56 42.32
C ILE A 80 -35.29 5.95 42.90
N VAL A 81 -34.91 6.91 42.05
CA VAL A 81 -34.63 8.30 42.48
C VAL A 81 -35.92 8.99 42.94
N LEU A 82 -37.03 8.86 42.22
CA LEU A 82 -38.32 9.43 42.62
C LEU A 82 -38.90 8.79 43.88
N LEU A 83 -38.69 7.48 44.10
CA LEU A 83 -39.06 6.81 45.36
C LEU A 83 -38.14 7.20 46.52
N ALA A 84 -36.85 7.42 46.27
CA ALA A 84 -35.93 7.96 47.28
C ALA A 84 -36.32 9.39 47.69
N ILE A 85 -36.78 10.21 46.73
CA ILE A 85 -37.31 11.56 46.96
C ILE A 85 -38.69 11.50 47.63
N SER A 86 -39.60 10.62 47.21
CA SER A 86 -40.96 10.51 47.78
C SER A 86 -40.97 9.87 49.18
N LYS A 87 -39.90 9.15 49.56
CA LYS A 87 -39.69 8.71 50.95
C LYS A 87 -39.33 9.89 51.87
N TYR A 88 -38.85 10.99 51.30
CA TYR A 88 -38.58 12.26 51.97
C TYR A 88 -39.83 13.16 52.03
N GLU A 89 -40.69 13.10 51.01
CA GLU A 89 -41.97 13.83 50.97
C GLU A 89 -43.16 12.87 50.78
N TYR A 90 -43.67 12.32 51.90
CA TYR A 90 -44.97 11.71 52.23
C TYR A 90 -46.10 11.43 51.17
N PHE A 91 -45.83 11.17 49.90
CA PHE A 91 -46.87 11.16 48.85
C PHE A 91 -47.39 9.78 48.39
N LEU A 92 -46.83 8.65 48.84
CA LEU A 92 -47.26 7.29 48.43
C LEU A 92 -47.43 6.35 49.63
N SER A 93 -48.48 5.52 49.65
CA SER A 93 -48.67 4.53 50.72
C SER A 93 -47.51 3.51 50.72
N ALA A 94 -47.04 3.14 51.92
CA ALA A 94 -45.86 2.29 52.09
C ALA A 94 -45.92 0.98 51.29
N LYS A 95 -47.12 0.39 51.11
CA LYS A 95 -47.33 -0.82 50.30
C LYS A 95 -47.05 -0.60 48.81
N VAL A 96 -47.50 0.52 48.24
CA VAL A 96 -47.32 0.80 46.81
C VAL A 96 -45.86 1.14 46.50
N SER A 97 -45.20 1.91 47.39
CA SER A 97 -43.77 2.22 47.29
C SER A 97 -42.91 0.95 47.30
N ASN A 98 -43.20 0.00 48.19
CA ASN A 98 -42.47 -1.27 48.27
C ASN A 98 -42.65 -2.16 47.03
N ILE A 99 -43.85 -2.20 46.43
CA ILE A 99 -44.10 -2.99 45.21
C ILE A 99 -43.33 -2.39 44.02
N ILE A 100 -43.34 -1.06 43.87
CA ILE A 100 -42.62 -0.40 42.76
C ILE A 100 -41.11 -0.60 42.93
N LEU A 101 -40.58 -0.50 44.15
CA LEU A 101 -39.17 -0.75 44.44
C LEU A 101 -38.77 -2.21 44.13
N PHE A 102 -39.62 -3.18 44.50
CA PHE A 102 -39.40 -4.59 44.19
C PHE A 102 -39.40 -4.84 42.67
N CYS A 103 -40.33 -4.27 41.93
CA CYS A 103 -40.37 -4.37 40.47
C CYS A 103 -39.15 -3.72 39.82
N ALA A 104 -38.71 -2.54 40.28
CA ALA A 104 -37.50 -1.90 39.79
C ALA A 104 -36.25 -2.73 40.09
N PHE A 105 -36.16 -3.30 41.29
CA PHE A 105 -35.07 -4.19 41.68
C PHE A 105 -35.06 -5.47 40.84
N ALA A 106 -36.21 -6.09 40.60
CA ALA A 106 -36.34 -7.28 39.77
C ALA A 106 -35.87 -7.04 38.32
N VAL A 107 -36.19 -5.86 37.75
CA VAL A 107 -35.73 -5.45 36.42
C VAL A 107 -34.22 -5.25 36.36
N VAL A 108 -33.64 -4.55 37.35
CA VAL A 108 -32.19 -4.35 37.44
C VAL A 108 -31.47 -5.68 37.66
N PHE A 109 -32.02 -6.55 38.50
CA PHE A 109 -31.47 -7.87 38.79
C PHE A 109 -31.52 -8.80 37.58
N ALA A 110 -32.62 -8.79 36.80
CA ALA A 110 -32.72 -9.52 35.55
C ALA A 110 -31.70 -9.01 34.51
N ALA A 111 -31.51 -7.69 34.40
CA ALA A 111 -30.50 -7.10 33.53
C ALA A 111 -29.08 -7.48 33.97
N LEU A 112 -28.82 -7.54 35.28
CA LEU A 112 -27.54 -7.98 35.84
C LEU A 112 -27.28 -9.46 35.55
N ILE A 113 -28.25 -10.34 35.78
CA ILE A 113 -28.14 -11.78 35.49
C ILE A 113 -27.89 -11.99 33.99
N PHE A 114 -28.61 -11.29 33.13
CA PHE A 114 -28.43 -11.40 31.68
C PHE A 114 -27.05 -10.90 31.23
N THR A 115 -26.55 -9.81 31.84
CA THR A 115 -25.19 -9.31 31.59
C THR A 115 -24.12 -10.30 32.06
N LEU A 116 -24.29 -10.88 33.26
CA LEU A 116 -23.40 -11.91 33.79
C LEU A 116 -23.46 -13.20 32.96
N TRP A 117 -24.61 -13.55 32.40
CA TRP A 117 -24.76 -14.69 31.48
C TRP A 117 -24.02 -14.46 30.16
N ILE A 118 -24.09 -13.26 29.58
CA ILE A 118 -23.29 -12.87 28.40
C ILE A 118 -21.79 -12.94 28.73
N LEU A 119 -21.36 -12.35 29.85
CA LEU A 119 -19.96 -12.37 30.29
C LEU A 119 -19.46 -13.79 30.55
N ARG A 120 -20.29 -14.66 31.15
CA ARG A 120 -19.97 -16.08 31.36
C ARG A 120 -19.87 -16.83 30.04
N LYS A 121 -20.73 -16.53 29.06
CA LYS A 121 -20.63 -17.12 27.71
C LYS A 121 -19.35 -16.72 26.98
N ILE A 122 -18.95 -15.45 27.10
CA ILE A 122 -17.66 -14.93 26.58
C ILE A 122 -16.49 -15.63 27.29
N SER A 123 -16.57 -15.79 28.61
CA SER A 123 -15.55 -16.44 29.43
C SER A 123 -15.41 -17.95 29.18
N LEU A 124 -16.46 -18.62 28.70
CA LEU A 124 -16.48 -20.08 28.48
C LEU A 124 -15.98 -20.49 27.08
N GLY A 125 -15.39 -19.58 26.30
CA GLY A 125 -14.62 -19.94 25.10
C GLY A 125 -15.43 -20.49 23.93
N GLY A 126 -16.75 -20.24 23.89
CA GLY A 126 -17.54 -20.53 22.70
C GLY A 126 -17.02 -19.69 21.53
N SER A 127 -16.56 -20.34 20.46
CA SER A 127 -16.08 -19.70 19.24
C SER A 127 -17.24 -19.04 18.47
N ASP A 128 -17.82 -17.99 19.02
CA ASP A 128 -18.77 -17.15 18.30
C ASP A 128 -17.97 -16.20 17.37
N LEU A 129 -18.46 -15.97 16.16
CA LEU A 129 -17.92 -15.06 15.12
C LEU A 129 -17.40 -13.71 15.67
N VAL A 130 -17.99 -13.30 16.78
CA VAL A 130 -17.68 -12.16 17.63
C VAL A 130 -16.27 -12.17 18.21
N THR A 131 -15.91 -13.23 18.96
CA THR A 131 -14.63 -13.32 19.67
C THR A 131 -13.48 -13.45 18.68
N ASP A 132 -13.73 -14.13 17.55
CA ASP A 132 -12.80 -14.21 16.42
C ASP A 132 -12.53 -12.83 15.79
N THR A 133 -13.59 -12.07 15.49
CA THR A 133 -13.46 -10.72 14.93
C THR A 133 -12.72 -9.78 15.89
N LEU A 134 -13.04 -9.82 17.19
CA LEU A 134 -12.39 -8.97 18.19
C LEU A 134 -10.90 -9.30 18.32
N ARG A 135 -10.56 -10.59 18.43
CA ARG A 135 -9.18 -11.06 18.50
C ARG A 135 -8.36 -10.62 17.29
N LYS A 136 -8.87 -10.79 16.06
CA LYS A 136 -8.19 -10.36 14.82
C LYS A 136 -7.92 -8.86 14.80
N ASN A 137 -8.89 -8.05 15.21
CA ASN A 137 -8.71 -6.60 15.30
C ASN A 137 -7.67 -6.21 16.38
N ILE A 138 -7.65 -6.89 17.52
CA ILE A 138 -6.64 -6.67 18.56
C ILE A 138 -5.24 -7.07 18.04
N ASN A 139 -5.13 -8.20 17.35
CA ASN A 139 -3.87 -8.64 16.73
C ASN A 139 -3.37 -7.63 15.70
N LEU A 140 -4.26 -7.09 14.88
CA LEU A 140 -3.86 -6.05 13.94
C LEU A 140 -3.38 -4.80 14.68
N LEU A 141 -4.16 -4.31 15.65
CA LEU A 141 -3.81 -3.12 16.44
C LEU A 141 -2.45 -3.29 17.11
N SER A 142 -2.19 -4.45 17.72
CA SER A 142 -0.93 -4.74 18.38
C SER A 142 0.25 -4.77 17.41
N VAL A 143 0.02 -5.10 16.13
CA VAL A 143 1.03 -5.05 15.08
C VAL A 143 1.25 -3.61 14.63
N ILE A 144 0.21 -2.89 14.20
CA ILE A 144 0.31 -1.53 13.61
C ILE A 144 0.60 -0.41 14.62
N GLU A 145 0.52 -0.69 15.92
CA GLU A 145 0.98 0.24 16.96
C GLU A 145 2.51 0.39 16.96
N ASN A 146 3.24 -0.61 16.45
CA ASN A 146 4.70 -0.57 16.42
C ASN A 146 5.26 0.26 15.24
N ASP A 147 6.55 0.59 15.33
CA ASP A 147 7.32 1.16 14.23
C ASP A 147 7.47 0.19 13.04
N ALA A 148 7.81 0.71 11.87
CA ALA A 148 7.92 -0.09 10.65
C ALA A 148 8.98 -1.21 10.73
N GLY A 149 10.08 -1.02 11.47
CA GLY A 149 11.08 -2.07 11.63
C GLY A 149 10.60 -3.23 12.50
N SER A 150 9.76 -2.94 13.51
CA SER A 150 9.09 -3.95 14.32
C SER A 150 8.09 -4.75 13.48
N LEU A 151 7.34 -4.08 12.58
CA LEU A 151 6.46 -4.76 11.62
C LEU A 151 7.23 -5.75 10.75
N PHE A 152 8.39 -5.36 10.20
CA PHE A 152 9.22 -6.25 9.39
C PHE A 152 9.79 -7.42 10.21
N LEU A 153 10.19 -7.18 11.46
CA LEU A 153 10.64 -8.25 12.35
C LEU A 153 9.51 -9.25 12.66
N SER A 154 8.29 -8.76 12.93
CA SER A 154 7.12 -9.63 13.12
C SER A 154 6.84 -10.48 11.88
N MET A 155 6.91 -9.87 10.69
CA MET A 155 6.74 -10.58 9.42
C MET A 155 7.83 -11.65 9.21
N GLU A 156 9.11 -11.33 9.50
CA GLU A 156 10.21 -12.30 9.45
C GLU A 156 9.97 -13.49 10.39
N LEU A 157 9.54 -13.24 11.63
CA LEU A 157 9.24 -14.30 12.59
C LEU A 157 8.06 -15.17 12.15
N ASP A 158 7.02 -14.59 11.55
CA ASP A 158 5.89 -15.34 10.98
C ASP A 158 6.32 -16.20 9.78
N ILE A 159 7.21 -15.70 8.93
CA ILE A 159 7.81 -16.47 7.82
C ILE A 159 8.65 -17.63 8.33
N LEU A 160 9.53 -17.39 9.31
CA LEU A 160 10.37 -18.43 9.90
C LEU A 160 9.51 -19.49 10.60
N ALA A 161 8.43 -19.09 11.27
CA ALA A 161 7.51 -20.00 11.96
C ALA A 161 6.70 -20.90 11.00
N ALA A 162 6.64 -20.56 9.70
CA ALA A 162 6.07 -21.46 8.69
C ALA A 162 6.95 -22.69 8.43
N ASP A 163 8.23 -22.65 8.84
CA ASP A 163 9.14 -23.79 8.84
C ASP A 163 9.20 -24.41 10.25
N GLU A 164 8.79 -25.69 10.32
CA GLU A 164 8.69 -26.47 11.55
C GLU A 164 10.01 -26.52 12.34
N ARG A 165 11.15 -26.36 11.65
CA ARG A 165 12.48 -26.31 12.29
C ARG A 165 12.57 -25.12 13.23
N TYR A 166 12.03 -23.95 12.87
CA TYR A 166 12.10 -22.74 13.72
C TYR A 166 10.89 -22.57 14.62
N LYS A 167 9.73 -23.10 14.23
CA LYS A 167 8.44 -22.90 14.88
C LYS A 167 8.48 -23.05 16.41
N GLY A 168 9.01 -24.16 16.92
CA GLY A 168 9.04 -24.42 18.37
C GLY A 168 9.83 -23.39 19.18
N LEU A 169 10.90 -22.81 18.60
CA LEU A 169 11.68 -21.74 19.25
C LEU A 169 10.89 -20.42 19.30
N ILE A 170 10.22 -20.09 18.19
CA ILE A 170 9.45 -18.85 18.04
C ILE A 170 8.19 -18.88 18.91
N ASP A 171 7.46 -20.00 18.91
CA ASP A 171 6.24 -20.16 19.72
C ASP A 171 6.58 -20.04 21.22
N LYS A 172 7.70 -20.66 21.66
CA LYS A 172 8.19 -20.51 23.04
C LYS A 172 8.53 -19.06 23.39
N TYR A 173 9.07 -18.29 22.45
CA TYR A 173 9.33 -16.87 22.66
C TYR A 173 8.03 -16.07 22.79
N ARG A 174 7.05 -16.29 21.91
CA ARG A 174 5.75 -15.60 21.92
C ARG A 174 4.92 -15.86 23.18
N THR A 175 5.03 -17.05 23.78
CA THR A 175 4.20 -17.43 24.95
C THR A 175 4.88 -17.22 26.30
N ALA A 176 6.19 -16.97 26.34
CA ALA A 176 6.91 -16.87 27.60
C ALA A 176 6.78 -15.48 28.23
N SER A 177 6.38 -15.44 29.50
CA SER A 177 6.29 -14.20 30.28
C SER A 177 7.65 -13.61 30.70
N THR A 178 8.73 -14.39 30.63
CA THR A 178 10.05 -14.04 31.19
C THR A 178 11.23 -14.22 30.23
N ASN A 179 11.00 -14.59 28.96
CA ASN A 179 12.10 -14.82 28.04
C ASN A 179 12.84 -13.51 27.71
N LYS A 180 14.15 -13.49 27.99
CA LYS A 180 15.02 -12.38 27.57
C LYS A 180 15.16 -12.37 26.05
N TYR A 181 14.72 -11.30 25.41
CA TYR A 181 14.82 -11.07 23.96
C TYR A 181 16.22 -11.37 23.42
N SER A 182 17.28 -10.95 24.12
CA SER A 182 18.67 -11.20 23.73
C SER A 182 19.03 -12.68 23.60
N SER A 183 18.51 -13.53 24.50
CA SER A 183 18.72 -14.99 24.42
C SER A 183 17.96 -15.60 23.25
N PHE A 184 16.74 -15.12 22.98
CA PHE A 184 15.95 -15.60 21.84
C PHE A 184 16.65 -15.30 20.52
N ILE A 185 17.13 -14.07 20.34
CA ILE A 185 17.80 -13.62 19.11
C ILE A 185 19.08 -14.43 18.85
N LYS A 186 19.90 -14.67 19.89
CA LYS A 186 21.10 -15.52 19.77
C LYS A 186 20.75 -16.95 19.35
N ASN A 187 19.78 -17.57 20.02
CA ASN A 187 19.35 -18.93 19.70
C ASN A 187 18.76 -19.02 18.28
N LEU A 188 18.06 -17.97 17.83
CA LEU A 188 17.51 -17.92 16.49
C LEU A 188 18.61 -17.82 15.43
N GLU A 189 19.66 -17.03 15.68
CA GLU A 189 20.82 -16.90 14.79
C GLU A 189 21.59 -18.23 14.65
N GLU A 190 21.87 -18.89 15.77
CA GLU A 190 22.54 -20.20 15.79
C GLU A 190 21.72 -21.22 15.00
N LYS A 191 20.41 -21.29 15.27
CA LYS A 191 19.50 -22.18 14.58
C LYS A 191 19.37 -21.87 13.09
N TRP A 192 19.45 -20.60 12.69
CA TRP A 192 19.46 -20.20 11.29
C TRP A 192 20.70 -20.72 10.55
N LYS A 193 21.89 -20.59 11.17
CA LYS A 193 23.16 -21.10 10.61
C LYS A 193 23.19 -22.63 10.55
N GLU A 194 22.74 -23.31 11.61
CA GLU A 194 22.63 -24.78 11.66
C GLU A 194 21.79 -25.34 10.52
N ASN A 195 20.75 -24.61 10.12
CA ASN A 195 19.82 -24.98 9.07
C ASN A 195 20.22 -24.47 7.68
N GLY A 196 21.47 -24.03 7.49
CA GLY A 196 22.01 -23.67 6.18
C GLY A 196 21.65 -22.26 5.69
N ASN A 197 21.12 -21.39 6.55
CA ASN A 197 20.60 -20.07 6.18
C ASN A 197 19.47 -20.14 5.14
N GLU A 198 18.52 -21.06 5.36
CA GLU A 198 17.36 -21.26 4.51
C GLU A 198 16.12 -21.61 5.32
N ILE A 199 14.95 -21.27 4.78
CA ILE A 199 13.67 -21.81 5.22
C ILE A 199 13.24 -22.94 4.30
N GLN A 200 12.55 -23.93 4.86
CA GLN A 200 11.93 -25.05 4.17
C GLN A 200 10.45 -25.08 4.53
N ILE A 201 9.60 -24.81 3.54
CA ILE A 201 8.15 -24.79 3.74
C ILE A 201 7.55 -26.05 3.12
N LYS A 202 6.88 -26.83 3.95
CA LYS A 202 6.25 -28.09 3.56
C LYS A 202 4.88 -27.84 2.92
N THR A 203 4.68 -28.36 1.71
CA THR A 203 3.38 -28.33 1.03
C THR A 203 2.40 -29.33 1.65
N LYS A 204 1.12 -29.26 1.27
CA LYS A 204 0.12 -30.24 1.68
C LYS A 204 0.49 -31.66 1.26
N GLU A 205 1.11 -31.81 0.09
CA GLU A 205 1.53 -33.07 -0.52
C GLU A 205 2.81 -33.63 0.12
N GLY A 206 3.48 -32.84 0.96
CA GLY A 206 4.69 -33.24 1.69
C GLY A 206 6.00 -32.84 1.01
N GLU A 207 5.94 -32.17 -0.15
CA GLU A 207 7.10 -31.61 -0.83
C GLU A 207 7.67 -30.42 -0.06
N LEU A 208 9.00 -30.24 -0.12
CA LEU A 208 9.71 -29.17 0.58
C LEU A 208 10.15 -28.11 -0.43
N LEU A 209 9.66 -26.88 -0.25
CA LEU A 209 10.12 -25.71 -0.98
C LEU A 209 11.14 -24.93 -0.15
N THR A 210 12.33 -24.76 -0.69
CA THR A 210 13.48 -24.14 0.02
C THR A 210 13.78 -22.74 -0.52
N TYR A 211 13.99 -21.79 0.39
CA TYR A 211 14.33 -20.39 0.06
C TYR A 211 15.39 -19.83 1.01
N ASN A 212 16.33 -19.04 0.50
CA ASN A 212 17.41 -18.44 1.29
C ASN A 212 17.17 -16.96 1.60
N LYS A 213 16.27 -16.33 0.83
CA LYS A 213 15.91 -14.93 0.94
C LYS A 213 14.43 -14.74 0.68
N VAL A 214 13.89 -13.68 1.27
CA VAL A 214 12.54 -13.22 1.04
C VAL A 214 12.62 -11.77 0.57
N VAL A 215 12.11 -11.47 -0.61
CA VAL A 215 11.96 -10.10 -1.09
C VAL A 215 10.54 -9.64 -0.78
N ILE A 216 10.39 -8.52 -0.09
CA ILE A 216 9.08 -7.90 0.14
C ILE A 216 9.03 -6.51 -0.49
N THR A 217 7.88 -6.12 -1.01
CA THR A 217 7.67 -4.79 -1.59
C THR A 217 6.55 -4.05 -0.87
N PRO A 218 6.87 -3.32 0.22
CA PRO A 218 5.89 -2.49 0.90
C PRO A 218 5.32 -1.43 -0.05
N LEU A 219 4.00 -1.42 -0.22
CA LEU A 219 3.32 -0.49 -1.10
C LEU A 219 2.99 0.80 -0.31
N ILE A 220 3.76 1.86 -0.57
CA ILE A 220 3.51 3.17 0.03
C ILE A 220 2.31 3.80 -0.68
N ILE A 221 1.43 4.47 0.08
CA ILE A 221 0.22 5.08 -0.45
C ILE A 221 0.32 6.61 -0.32
N ASP A 222 0.06 7.31 -1.42
CA ASP A 222 0.03 8.78 -1.43
C ASP A 222 -1.32 9.31 -0.92
N PHE A 223 -1.39 9.55 0.40
CA PHE A 223 -2.55 10.14 1.07
C PHE A 223 -2.66 11.67 0.88
N GLY A 224 -1.87 12.28 -0.02
CA GLY A 224 -1.85 13.73 -0.24
C GLY A 224 -3.12 14.33 -0.86
N TYR A 225 -4.16 13.51 -1.14
CA TYR A 225 -5.41 13.95 -1.76
C TYR A 225 -6.05 15.11 -0.98
N LYS A 226 -6.24 16.25 -1.67
CA LYS A 226 -6.61 17.53 -1.06
C LYS A 226 -8.11 17.71 -0.87
N ASP A 227 -8.92 17.08 -1.72
CA ASP A 227 -10.38 17.28 -1.80
C ASP A 227 -11.15 16.27 -0.94
N PHE A 228 -10.84 16.26 0.34
CA PHE A 228 -11.49 15.38 1.32
C PHE A 228 -12.55 16.13 2.09
N ASP A 229 -13.82 16.00 1.69
CA ASP A 229 -14.96 16.44 2.50
C ASP A 229 -15.81 15.23 2.90
N ILE A 230 -15.90 14.96 4.20
CA ILE A 230 -16.96 14.09 4.76
C ILE A 230 -18.12 15.00 5.18
N PRO A 231 -19.27 14.96 4.48
CA PRO A 231 -20.43 15.74 4.88
C PRO A 231 -20.91 15.33 6.28
N GLY A 232 -21.16 16.30 7.15
CA GLY A 232 -21.83 16.08 8.43
C GLY A 232 -20.93 15.74 9.64
N ILE A 233 -19.62 16.03 9.58
CA ILE A 233 -18.73 15.99 10.76
C ILE A 233 -17.94 17.30 10.88
N HIS A 234 -17.80 17.82 12.10
CA HIS A 234 -17.22 19.14 12.38
C HIS A 234 -15.69 19.18 12.14
N TYR A 235 -14.99 18.08 12.43
CA TYR A 235 -13.57 17.90 12.12
C TYR A 235 -13.43 16.87 11.00
N ASN A 236 -13.61 17.32 9.75
CA ASN A 236 -13.61 16.44 8.57
C ASN A 236 -12.22 16.26 7.93
N LYS A 237 -11.15 16.75 8.56
CA LYS A 237 -9.78 16.66 8.03
C LYS A 237 -9.10 15.38 8.54
N PRO A 238 -8.88 14.35 7.70
CA PRO A 238 -8.12 13.18 8.09
C PRO A 238 -6.66 13.61 8.32
N PRO A 239 -5.90 12.87 9.13
CA PRO A 239 -4.46 13.11 9.27
C PRO A 239 -3.80 13.04 7.90
N ARG A 240 -3.09 14.11 7.56
CA ARG A 240 -2.33 14.22 6.31
C ARG A 240 -0.88 13.99 6.66
N LYS A 241 -0.41 12.74 6.55
CA LYS A 241 1.02 12.45 6.55
C LYS A 241 1.50 12.53 5.10
N PRO A 242 2.32 13.54 4.72
CA PRO A 242 2.88 13.62 3.39
C PRO A 242 3.57 12.30 3.03
N VAL A 243 3.49 11.90 1.76
CA VAL A 243 4.15 10.67 1.26
C VAL A 243 5.65 10.64 1.62
N VAL A 244 6.27 11.82 1.67
CA VAL A 244 7.67 12.05 2.09
C VAL A 244 7.96 11.49 3.48
N GLU A 245 7.10 11.75 4.46
CA GLU A 245 7.34 11.26 5.82
C GLU A 245 7.11 9.75 5.92
N GLN A 246 6.14 9.19 5.19
CA GLN A 246 5.94 7.74 5.12
C GLN A 246 7.17 7.06 4.50
N VAL A 247 7.72 7.64 3.45
CA VAL A 247 8.95 7.18 2.81
C VAL A 247 10.12 7.15 3.80
N VAL A 248 10.32 8.22 4.58
CA VAL A 248 11.35 8.27 5.63
C VAL A 248 11.13 7.21 6.71
N ASP A 249 9.90 7.04 7.19
CA ASP A 249 9.53 6.02 8.16
C ASP A 249 9.86 4.60 7.67
N VAL A 250 9.48 4.27 6.43
CA VAL A 250 9.71 2.94 5.87
C VAL A 250 11.20 2.66 5.75
N PHE A 251 12.00 3.60 5.24
CA PHE A 251 13.43 3.37 5.07
C PHE A 251 14.21 3.34 6.38
N ASN A 252 13.81 4.13 7.39
CA ASN A 252 14.35 3.97 8.74
C ASN A 252 13.86 2.67 9.41
N GLY A 253 12.64 2.22 9.11
CA GLY A 253 12.16 0.90 9.52
C GLY A 253 13.00 -0.24 8.93
N ILE A 254 13.39 -0.14 7.64
CA ILE A 254 14.29 -1.11 6.98
C ILE A 254 15.65 -1.15 7.68
N ARG A 255 16.20 0.03 8.01
CA ARG A 255 17.43 0.18 8.80
C ARG A 255 17.30 -0.54 10.15
N ASP A 256 16.25 -0.21 10.90
CA ASP A 256 16.03 -0.74 12.25
C ASP A 256 15.78 -2.25 12.26
N TYR A 257 15.11 -2.77 11.23
CA TYR A 257 14.95 -4.21 11.04
C TYR A 257 16.31 -4.88 10.78
N ARG A 258 17.16 -4.32 9.92
CA ARG A 258 18.50 -4.87 9.61
C ARG A 258 19.43 -4.87 10.81
N GLU A 259 19.28 -3.91 11.72
CA GLU A 259 20.04 -3.84 12.98
C GLU A 259 19.53 -4.85 14.01
N ARG A 260 18.21 -5.08 14.08
CA ARG A 260 17.59 -5.96 15.09
C ARG A 260 17.51 -7.43 14.70
N SER A 261 17.33 -7.73 13.43
CA SER A 261 17.16 -9.10 12.95
C SER A 261 18.48 -9.86 12.97
N PRO A 262 18.55 -11.04 13.61
CA PRO A 262 19.74 -11.88 13.58
C PRO A 262 19.93 -12.59 12.24
N VAL A 263 18.85 -12.87 11.50
CA VAL A 263 18.90 -13.69 10.28
C VAL A 263 18.86 -12.86 8.99
N LYS A 264 18.22 -11.68 9.06
CA LYS A 264 18.13 -10.68 7.99
C LYS A 264 17.63 -11.31 6.68
N ILE A 265 16.58 -12.14 6.77
CA ILE A 265 16.08 -12.92 5.62
C ILE A 265 15.38 -12.01 4.59
N LEU A 266 14.75 -10.92 5.07
CA LEU A 266 14.06 -9.94 4.23
C LEU A 266 15.03 -9.01 3.49
N ASP A 267 14.83 -8.91 2.19
CA ASP A 267 15.25 -7.81 1.33
C ASP A 267 14.01 -6.96 1.00
N ILE A 268 14.05 -5.68 1.37
CA ILE A 268 12.85 -4.82 1.39
C ILE A 268 13.02 -3.72 0.35
N TYR A 269 12.17 -3.74 -0.70
CA TYR A 269 12.21 -2.76 -1.78
C TYR A 269 10.82 -2.14 -1.99
N PRO A 270 10.53 -1.00 -1.34
CA PRO A 270 9.20 -0.39 -1.39
C PRO A 270 8.78 0.01 -2.80
N PHE A 271 7.47 0.11 -3.01
CA PHE A 271 6.90 0.79 -4.17
C PHE A 271 6.50 2.21 -3.78
N LEU A 272 6.87 3.19 -4.59
CA LEU A 272 6.53 4.59 -4.34
C LEU A 272 5.06 4.85 -4.69
N GLY A 273 4.28 5.32 -3.73
CA GLY A 273 2.92 5.79 -3.96
C GLY A 273 2.91 7.10 -4.74
N ILE A 274 2.16 7.16 -5.84
CA ILE A 274 2.00 8.39 -6.63
C ILE A 274 0.52 8.65 -6.90
N ASN A 275 0.07 9.86 -6.57
CA ASN A 275 -1.14 10.45 -7.13
C ASN A 275 -0.77 11.71 -7.93
N THR A 276 -0.90 11.67 -9.26
CA THR A 276 -0.46 12.75 -10.17
C THR A 276 -1.06 14.11 -9.85
N ARG A 277 -2.27 14.14 -9.26
CA ARG A 277 -2.96 15.37 -8.83
C ARG A 277 -2.20 16.15 -7.76
N ASN A 278 -1.28 15.50 -7.04
CA ASN A 278 -0.48 16.13 -6.00
C ASN A 278 0.77 16.87 -6.52
N TYR A 279 1.10 16.71 -7.81
CA TYR A 279 2.35 17.17 -8.39
C TYR A 279 2.09 18.08 -9.59
N ASP A 280 3.00 19.03 -9.84
CA ASP A 280 3.05 19.80 -11.08
C ASP A 280 3.67 18.96 -12.22
N LEU A 281 3.53 19.40 -13.46
CA LEU A 281 4.26 18.89 -14.62
C LEU A 281 5.43 19.80 -15.01
N GLY A 282 5.32 21.10 -14.75
CA GLY A 282 6.21 22.14 -15.26
C GLY A 282 5.56 22.96 -16.37
N THR A 283 6.35 23.76 -17.07
CA THR A 283 5.87 24.58 -18.18
C THR A 283 5.76 23.72 -19.43
N VAL A 284 4.63 23.79 -20.14
CA VAL A 284 4.34 22.93 -21.30
C VAL A 284 4.09 23.73 -22.57
N SER A 285 4.46 23.18 -23.72
CA SER A 285 3.99 23.69 -25.01
C SER A 285 3.91 22.58 -26.06
N VAL A 286 2.97 22.70 -26.99
CA VAL A 286 2.86 21.80 -28.14
C VAL A 286 4.09 21.95 -29.05
N ALA A 287 4.74 20.83 -29.36
CA ALA A 287 5.89 20.80 -30.24
C ALA A 287 5.88 19.56 -31.16
N PRO A 288 6.44 19.64 -32.38
CA PRO A 288 6.54 18.51 -33.29
C PRO A 288 7.28 17.32 -32.67
N LYS A 289 6.84 16.10 -33.01
CA LYS A 289 7.53 14.87 -32.60
C LYS A 289 8.96 14.89 -33.15
N GLY A 290 9.92 14.48 -32.33
CA GLY A 290 11.34 14.45 -32.69
C GLY A 290 12.06 15.81 -32.60
N ILE A 291 11.39 16.88 -32.12
CA ILE A 291 12.05 18.19 -31.92
C ILE A 291 13.31 18.09 -31.05
N LYS A 292 13.29 17.23 -30.03
CA LYS A 292 14.43 16.94 -29.16
C LYS A 292 15.59 16.34 -29.97
N ASP A 293 15.33 15.35 -30.82
CA ASP A 293 16.34 14.69 -31.66
C ASP A 293 16.93 15.63 -32.73
N THR A 294 16.08 16.47 -33.32
CA THR A 294 16.50 17.54 -34.24
C THR A 294 17.47 18.49 -33.55
N LEU A 295 17.12 18.95 -32.34
CA LEU A 295 17.99 19.82 -31.54
C LEU A 295 19.30 19.14 -31.17
N TYR A 296 19.29 17.87 -30.71
CA TYR A 296 20.52 17.11 -30.44
C TYR A 296 21.42 16.97 -31.67
N SER A 297 20.84 16.61 -32.81
CA SER A 297 21.59 16.41 -34.05
C SER A 297 22.28 17.70 -34.51
N SER A 298 21.63 18.84 -34.27
CA SER A 298 22.16 20.17 -34.57
C SER A 298 23.46 20.48 -33.80
N LEU A 299 23.59 19.96 -32.57
CA LEU A 299 24.77 20.18 -31.71
C LEU A 299 26.06 19.56 -32.27
N LYS A 300 25.99 18.71 -33.30
CA LYS A 300 27.17 18.13 -33.98
C LYS A 300 27.93 19.16 -34.83
N SER A 301 27.31 20.29 -35.18
CA SER A 301 27.94 21.32 -36.01
C SER A 301 29.20 21.90 -35.35
N ARG A 302 30.32 21.94 -36.07
CA ARG A 302 31.56 22.57 -35.59
C ARG A 302 31.46 24.09 -35.42
N LYS A 303 30.46 24.73 -36.04
CA LYS A 303 30.25 26.19 -36.00
C LYS A 303 29.57 26.68 -34.72
N ILE A 304 28.93 25.80 -33.97
CA ILE A 304 28.28 26.16 -32.70
C ILE A 304 29.34 26.18 -31.59
N PRO A 305 29.41 27.26 -30.77
CA PRO A 305 30.33 27.33 -29.62
C PRO A 305 30.17 26.16 -28.66
N GLN A 306 31.28 25.71 -28.07
CA GLN A 306 31.27 24.56 -27.17
C GLN A 306 30.41 24.79 -25.92
N SER A 307 30.46 25.99 -25.33
CA SER A 307 29.63 26.37 -24.17
C SER A 307 28.13 26.29 -24.47
N VAL A 308 27.71 26.72 -25.67
CA VAL A 308 26.31 26.63 -26.13
C VAL A 308 25.90 25.17 -26.30
N LYS A 309 26.76 24.34 -26.89
CA LYS A 309 26.49 22.89 -27.03
C LYS A 309 26.28 22.23 -25.68
N GLU A 310 27.12 22.54 -24.71
CA GLU A 310 27.05 21.98 -23.36
C GLU A 310 25.78 22.42 -22.64
N ASN A 311 25.40 23.71 -22.68
CA ASN A 311 24.19 24.19 -22.02
C ASN A 311 22.89 23.66 -22.67
N VAL A 312 22.83 23.62 -24.01
CA VAL A 312 21.67 23.04 -24.71
C VAL A 312 21.58 21.54 -24.44
N ARG A 313 22.70 20.81 -24.47
CA ARG A 313 22.72 19.39 -24.14
C ARG A 313 22.22 19.13 -22.73
N ASP A 314 22.77 19.83 -21.73
CA ASP A 314 22.33 19.72 -20.34
C ASP A 314 20.82 19.99 -20.20
N THR A 315 20.31 21.01 -20.88
CA THR A 315 18.89 21.36 -20.83
C THR A 315 18.01 20.25 -21.43
N LEU A 316 18.38 19.74 -22.61
CA LEU A 316 17.65 18.64 -23.25
C LEU A 316 17.74 17.34 -22.44
N GLU A 317 18.86 17.06 -21.79
CA GLU A 317 19.07 15.83 -21.00
C GLU A 317 18.36 15.89 -19.64
N ASN A 318 18.47 17.02 -18.94
CA ASN A 318 18.22 17.08 -17.50
C ASN A 318 17.06 17.98 -17.08
N LYS A 319 16.50 18.77 -18.00
CA LYS A 319 15.49 19.81 -17.71
C LYS A 319 14.25 19.74 -18.61
N VAL A 320 14.32 18.97 -19.70
CA VAL A 320 13.26 18.90 -20.72
C VAL A 320 12.87 17.47 -21.05
N THR A 321 11.56 17.23 -21.10
CA THR A 321 10.98 15.96 -21.54
C THR A 321 9.89 16.17 -22.59
N TYR A 322 9.49 15.08 -23.26
CA TYR A 322 8.49 15.10 -24.33
C TYR A 322 7.44 14.01 -24.08
N ILE A 323 6.17 14.41 -24.09
CA ILE A 323 5.04 13.49 -23.89
C ILE A 323 4.50 13.11 -25.26
N GLU A 324 4.79 11.88 -25.70
CA GLU A 324 4.45 11.44 -27.05
C GLU A 324 2.94 11.47 -27.32
N LYS A 325 2.14 11.10 -26.31
CA LYS A 325 0.69 10.98 -26.46
C LYS A 325 0.01 12.33 -26.73
N THR A 326 0.51 13.41 -26.14
CA THR A 326 -0.09 14.74 -26.24
C THR A 326 0.71 15.70 -27.11
N GLY A 327 1.89 15.28 -27.58
CA GLY A 327 2.76 16.09 -28.43
C GLY A 327 3.34 17.31 -27.71
N LYS A 328 3.46 17.25 -26.39
CA LYS A 328 3.90 18.39 -25.58
C LYS A 328 5.36 18.25 -25.15
N LEU A 329 6.11 19.32 -25.35
CA LEU A 329 7.40 19.54 -24.72
C LEU A 329 7.17 20.11 -23.31
N VAL A 330 7.92 19.62 -22.34
CA VAL A 330 7.80 20.02 -20.93
C VAL A 330 9.17 20.48 -20.43
N ILE A 331 9.26 21.72 -19.94
CA ILE A 331 10.39 22.21 -19.17
C ILE A 331 10.03 22.09 -17.69
N TYR A 332 10.78 21.27 -16.95
CA TYR A 332 10.44 20.89 -15.57
C TYR A 332 11.49 21.31 -14.53
N LYS A 333 12.58 21.95 -14.96
CA LYS A 333 13.58 22.61 -14.12
C LYS A 333 13.93 23.96 -14.73
N ARG A 334 14.55 24.84 -13.95
CA ARG A 334 14.98 26.15 -14.42
C ARG A 334 15.93 26.03 -15.61
N ALA A 335 15.58 26.65 -16.73
CA ALA A 335 16.33 26.58 -17.99
C ALA A 335 16.77 27.98 -18.43
N THR A 336 17.75 28.56 -17.72
CA THR A 336 18.26 29.91 -18.01
C THR A 336 18.94 29.97 -19.38
N ASN A 337 18.71 31.06 -20.13
CA ASN A 337 19.36 31.37 -21.42
C ASN A 337 19.06 30.42 -22.59
N ILE A 338 18.20 29.41 -22.41
CA ILE A 338 17.94 28.42 -23.47
C ILE A 338 17.36 29.07 -24.74
N GLY A 339 16.53 30.11 -24.62
CA GLY A 339 16.02 30.83 -25.80
C GLY A 339 17.14 31.41 -26.68
N ASN A 340 18.14 32.06 -26.07
CA ASN A 340 19.28 32.64 -26.79
C ASN A 340 20.20 31.57 -27.38
N ASP A 341 20.43 30.49 -26.63
CA ASP A 341 21.24 29.37 -27.09
C ASP A 341 20.58 28.63 -28.26
N LEU A 342 19.26 28.43 -28.19
CA LEU A 342 18.49 27.81 -29.27
C LEU A 342 18.47 28.69 -30.52
N ARG A 343 18.42 30.02 -30.40
CA ARG A 343 18.61 30.93 -31.56
C ARG A 343 19.99 30.74 -32.19
N THR A 344 21.04 30.61 -31.37
CA THR A 344 22.41 30.32 -31.85
C THR A 344 22.49 28.98 -32.58
N VAL A 345 21.81 27.94 -32.08
CA VAL A 345 21.73 26.62 -32.74
C VAL A 345 20.92 26.71 -34.05
N SER A 346 19.80 27.44 -34.07
CA SER A 346 18.90 27.56 -35.22
C SER A 346 19.49 28.28 -36.42
N SER A 347 20.49 29.14 -36.24
CA SER A 347 21.24 29.72 -37.37
C SER A 347 22.00 28.68 -38.20
N HIS A 348 22.05 27.42 -37.73
CA HIS A 348 22.74 26.30 -38.36
C HIS A 348 21.82 25.14 -38.77
N VAL A 349 20.54 25.15 -38.39
CA VAL A 349 19.55 24.10 -38.71
C VAL A 349 18.17 24.73 -38.92
N GLN A 350 17.43 24.28 -39.95
CA GLN A 350 16.05 24.73 -40.17
C GLN A 350 15.13 24.24 -39.05
N ILE A 351 14.91 25.11 -38.07
CA ILE A 351 13.89 24.95 -37.03
C ILE A 351 12.94 26.13 -37.18
N ASP A 352 11.64 25.85 -37.11
CA ASP A 352 10.61 26.89 -37.17
C ASP A 352 10.82 27.92 -36.06
N GLU A 353 10.96 29.20 -36.43
CA GLU A 353 11.17 30.30 -35.50
C GLU A 353 10.05 30.42 -34.45
N ASN A 354 8.82 30.04 -34.81
CA ASN A 354 7.69 30.05 -33.87
C ASN A 354 7.92 29.04 -32.73
N ILE A 355 8.49 27.87 -33.03
CA ILE A 355 8.81 26.85 -32.02
C ILE A 355 9.91 27.36 -31.09
N LEU A 356 10.95 28.00 -31.66
CA LEU A 356 12.05 28.56 -30.87
C LEU A 356 11.58 29.69 -29.97
N ASN A 357 10.72 30.58 -30.47
CA ASN A 357 10.13 31.65 -29.68
C ASN A 357 9.26 31.10 -28.55
N LYS A 358 8.48 30.04 -28.80
CA LYS A 358 7.70 29.36 -27.75
C LYS A 358 8.61 28.76 -26.67
N ILE A 359 9.65 28.01 -27.05
CA ILE A 359 10.58 27.42 -26.06
C ILE A 359 11.32 28.52 -25.28
N GLY A 360 11.69 29.62 -25.95
CA GLY A 360 12.25 30.80 -25.29
C GLY A 360 11.30 31.38 -24.25
N ALA A 361 10.04 31.63 -24.61
CA ALA A 361 9.03 32.16 -23.69
C ALA A 361 8.78 31.20 -22.51
N MET A 362 8.67 29.90 -22.76
CA MET A 362 8.54 28.90 -21.71
C MET A 362 9.70 28.97 -20.71
N SER A 363 10.91 29.26 -21.18
CA SER A 363 12.11 29.30 -20.34
C SER A 363 12.15 30.50 -19.38
N ASP A 364 11.58 31.63 -19.82
CA ASP A 364 11.46 32.83 -19.00
C ASP A 364 10.47 32.62 -17.83
N GLU A 365 9.55 31.68 -17.96
CA GLU A 365 8.57 31.31 -16.92
C GLU A 365 9.11 30.27 -15.92
N THR A 366 10.38 29.87 -15.99
CA THR A 366 10.91 28.73 -15.20
C THR A 366 11.47 29.07 -13.82
N HIS A 367 11.34 30.33 -13.39
CA HIS A 367 12.05 30.87 -12.22
C HIS A 367 11.86 30.09 -10.91
N ASP A 368 10.68 29.51 -10.69
CA ASP A 368 10.32 28.78 -9.46
C ASP A 368 10.24 27.25 -9.65
N LEU A 369 10.48 26.72 -10.86
CA LEU A 369 10.35 25.28 -11.13
C LEU A 369 11.29 24.40 -10.31
N ASP A 370 12.44 24.94 -9.90
CA ASP A 370 13.39 24.23 -9.04
C ASP A 370 12.86 24.03 -7.61
N GLU A 371 11.92 24.87 -7.17
CA GLU A 371 11.27 24.77 -5.86
C GLU A 371 9.95 23.97 -5.91
N ARG A 372 9.33 23.87 -7.10
CA ARG A 372 8.09 23.09 -7.27
C ARG A 372 8.34 21.58 -7.22
N ASN A 373 7.36 20.88 -6.63
CA ASN A 373 7.26 19.42 -6.66
C ASN A 373 6.55 18.99 -7.96
N ASN A 374 7.33 18.56 -8.95
CA ASN A 374 6.80 18.05 -10.21
C ASN A 374 7.14 16.58 -10.47
N ILE A 375 6.31 15.93 -11.28
CA ILE A 375 6.43 14.50 -11.60
C ILE A 375 7.76 14.18 -12.29
N PRO A 376 8.21 14.93 -13.32
CA PRO A 376 9.49 14.66 -13.97
C PRO A 376 10.68 14.66 -13.00
N LYS A 377 10.83 15.67 -12.14
CA LYS A 377 11.93 15.72 -11.15
C LYS A 377 11.92 14.51 -10.22
N MET A 378 10.73 14.14 -9.74
CA MET A 378 10.57 13.03 -8.80
C MET A 378 10.87 11.67 -9.46
N LEU A 379 10.34 11.42 -10.66
CA LEU A 379 10.63 10.20 -11.41
C LEU A 379 12.10 10.09 -11.80
N GLU A 380 12.73 11.17 -12.28
CA GLU A 380 14.17 11.16 -12.59
C GLU A 380 15.03 10.93 -11.35
N LYS A 381 14.70 11.54 -10.21
CA LYS A 381 15.45 11.35 -8.96
C LYS A 381 15.44 9.89 -8.49
N TYR A 382 14.27 9.24 -8.51
CA TYR A 382 14.09 7.92 -7.92
C TYR A 382 14.17 6.75 -8.91
N PHE A 383 14.05 7.04 -10.20
CA PHE A 383 13.98 6.02 -11.24
C PHE A 383 14.75 6.40 -12.52
N GLY A 384 15.44 7.54 -12.58
CA GLY A 384 16.20 7.97 -13.77
C GLY A 384 17.26 6.96 -14.18
N GLU A 385 17.94 6.33 -13.21
CA GLU A 385 18.90 5.25 -13.45
C GLU A 385 18.26 3.85 -13.47
N TYR A 386 16.94 3.75 -13.27
CA TYR A 386 16.23 2.48 -13.34
C TYR A 386 16.36 1.95 -14.76
N ASN A 387 17.06 0.84 -14.90
CA ASN A 387 17.03 0.00 -16.07
C ASN A 387 16.48 -1.34 -15.62
N ASN A 388 15.98 -2.15 -16.55
CA ASN A 388 15.45 -3.48 -16.29
C ASN A 388 16.57 -4.43 -15.77
N THR A 389 17.05 -4.17 -14.56
CA THR A 389 18.25 -4.76 -13.97
C THR A 389 17.87 -6.01 -13.21
N LYS A 390 18.71 -7.03 -13.36
CA LYS A 390 18.61 -8.26 -12.59
C LYS A 390 18.62 -7.94 -11.09
N TYR A 391 17.86 -8.73 -10.33
CA TYR A 391 17.76 -8.65 -8.87
C TYR A 391 19.12 -8.40 -8.17
N GLY A 392 20.16 -9.17 -8.49
CA GLY A 392 21.48 -9.00 -7.87
C GLY A 392 22.12 -7.62 -8.10
N THR A 393 21.90 -7.00 -9.27
CA THR A 393 22.38 -5.64 -9.55
C THR A 393 21.57 -4.60 -8.78
N PHE A 394 20.24 -4.75 -8.72
CA PHE A 394 19.38 -3.87 -7.94
C PHE A 394 19.75 -3.93 -6.45
N THR A 395 19.91 -5.13 -5.89
CA THR A 395 20.33 -5.33 -4.49
C THR A 395 21.68 -4.70 -4.20
N LYS A 396 22.66 -4.84 -5.11
CA LYS A 396 23.98 -4.23 -4.96
C LYS A 396 23.86 -2.70 -4.87
N LYS A 397 23.22 -2.07 -5.86
CA LYS A 397 23.04 -0.61 -5.91
C LYS A 397 22.24 -0.08 -4.71
N SER A 398 21.17 -0.78 -4.33
CA SER A 398 20.35 -0.44 -3.16
C SER A 398 21.19 -0.45 -1.88
N ARG A 399 22.09 -1.44 -1.72
CA ARG A 399 22.97 -1.55 -0.56
C ARG A 399 24.01 -0.43 -0.48
N GLU A 400 24.56 0.00 -1.61
CA GLU A 400 25.53 1.09 -1.70
C GLU A 400 24.98 2.41 -1.13
N HIS A 401 23.65 2.60 -1.13
CA HIS A 401 23.05 3.78 -0.51
C HIS A 401 23.16 3.83 1.01
N TYR A 402 23.07 2.67 1.66
CA TYR A 402 23.21 2.57 3.11
C TYR A 402 24.67 2.48 3.56
N PHE A 403 25.55 2.07 2.64
CA PHE A 403 26.99 1.90 2.86
C PHE A 403 27.79 2.42 1.65
N PRO A 404 28.02 3.74 1.57
CA PRO A 404 28.68 4.34 0.42
C PRO A 404 30.16 3.93 0.24
N ASP A 405 30.81 3.38 1.27
CA ASP A 405 32.16 2.80 1.19
C ASP A 405 32.12 1.27 1.40
N GLU A 406 32.70 0.50 0.48
CA GLU A 406 32.77 -0.97 0.55
C GLU A 406 33.53 -1.48 1.78
N LYS A 407 34.55 -0.74 2.25
CA LYS A 407 35.27 -1.06 3.49
C LYS A 407 34.39 -0.84 4.71
N ASP A 408 33.52 0.19 4.68
CA ASP A 408 32.52 0.41 5.72
C ASP A 408 31.42 -0.64 5.68
N ALA A 409 30.97 -1.10 4.50
CA ALA A 409 29.98 -2.17 4.37
C ALA A 409 30.44 -3.51 4.99
N LYS A 410 31.77 -3.74 5.06
CA LYS A 410 32.39 -4.92 5.67
C LYS A 410 32.77 -4.73 7.14
N LYS A 411 32.91 -3.48 7.62
CA LYS A 411 33.34 -3.14 9.00
C LYS A 411 32.22 -2.62 9.90
N ARG A 412 31.19 -1.98 9.35
CA ARG A 412 30.10 -1.35 10.09
C ARG A 412 28.83 -2.19 9.96
N GLU A 413 28.28 -2.56 11.10
CA GLU A 413 26.93 -3.15 11.16
C GLU A 413 25.82 -2.09 11.13
N LYS A 414 26.16 -0.81 11.34
CA LYS A 414 25.20 0.28 11.49
C LYS A 414 24.96 1.01 10.17
N MET A 415 23.71 0.99 9.72
CA MET A 415 23.26 1.64 8.47
C MET A 415 23.03 3.14 8.70
N ILE A 416 23.23 3.96 7.66
CA ILE A 416 23.05 5.42 7.75
C ILE A 416 21.53 5.75 7.83
N PRO A 417 21.09 6.61 8.78
CA PRO A 417 19.71 7.11 8.83
C PRO A 417 19.32 7.84 7.55
N VAL A 418 18.09 7.63 7.09
CA VAL A 418 17.45 8.52 6.12
C VAL A 418 16.87 9.69 6.90
N ARG A 419 17.39 10.90 6.67
CA ARG A 419 16.96 12.13 7.34
C ARG A 419 15.87 12.84 6.57
N GLY A 420 15.84 12.64 5.25
CA GLY A 420 14.85 13.22 4.37
C GLY A 420 14.93 12.66 2.96
N ILE A 421 14.05 13.15 2.09
CA ILE A 421 13.98 12.71 0.69
C ILE A 421 15.25 13.00 -0.11
N ASP A 422 16.10 13.91 0.32
CA ASP A 422 17.36 14.25 -0.37
C ASP A 422 18.45 13.19 -0.20
N ASP A 423 18.32 12.33 0.81
CA ASP A 423 19.18 11.15 0.96
C ASP A 423 18.81 10.03 -0.03
N LEU A 424 17.61 10.09 -0.61
CA LEU A 424 17.06 9.05 -1.48
C LEU A 424 17.42 9.29 -2.94
N ARG A 425 17.77 8.19 -3.64
CA ARG A 425 18.28 8.18 -5.01
C ARG A 425 17.61 7.06 -5.82
N SER A 426 18.08 6.83 -7.05
CA SER A 426 17.63 5.70 -7.87
C SER A 426 17.91 4.34 -7.22
N HIS A 427 17.09 3.33 -7.50
CA HIS A 427 17.19 1.95 -6.92
C HIS A 427 16.86 1.83 -5.43
N PHE A 428 16.19 2.82 -4.84
CA PHE A 428 15.53 2.68 -3.53
C PHE A 428 14.14 2.04 -3.63
N PHE A 429 13.44 2.29 -4.75
CA PHE A 429 12.11 1.79 -5.01
C PHE A 429 12.13 0.76 -6.14
N ALA A 430 11.43 -0.36 -5.95
CA ALA A 430 11.33 -1.41 -6.97
C ALA A 430 10.25 -1.11 -8.02
N GLY A 431 9.29 -0.24 -7.71
CA GLY A 431 8.17 0.08 -8.59
C GLY A 431 7.29 1.21 -8.07
N ILE A 432 6.14 1.39 -8.69
CA ILE A 432 5.17 2.46 -8.40
C ILE A 432 3.83 1.86 -7.94
N LYS A 433 3.27 2.42 -6.87
CA LYS A 433 1.92 2.09 -6.39
C LYS A 433 0.95 3.19 -6.78
N LEU A 434 -0.13 2.80 -7.45
CA LEU A 434 -1.25 3.68 -7.77
C LEU A 434 -2.49 3.26 -6.98
N TYR A 435 -3.18 4.25 -6.43
CA TYR A 435 -4.32 4.02 -5.53
C TYR A 435 -5.56 4.82 -5.97
N PRO A 436 -6.30 4.33 -6.98
CA PRO A 436 -7.49 5.02 -7.50
C PRO A 436 -8.56 5.43 -6.47
N PRO A 437 -8.80 4.67 -5.38
CA PRO A 437 -9.75 5.10 -4.34
C PRO A 437 -9.40 6.43 -3.64
N LEU A 438 -8.16 6.90 -3.79
CA LEU A 438 -7.68 8.21 -3.32
C LEU A 438 -7.72 9.28 -4.42
N GLY A 439 -8.42 9.04 -5.52
CA GLY A 439 -8.62 10.02 -6.58
C GLY A 439 -7.53 9.99 -7.64
N PHE A 440 -6.79 8.90 -7.81
CA PHE A 440 -5.98 8.69 -9.03
C PHE A 440 -6.91 8.19 -10.13
N ASP A 441 -7.08 8.96 -11.21
CA ASP A 441 -7.87 8.52 -12.37
C ASP A 441 -6.92 7.93 -13.41
N PRO A 442 -7.02 6.62 -13.76
CA PRO A 442 -6.10 6.02 -14.72
C PRO A 442 -6.14 6.65 -16.11
N TRP A 443 -7.29 7.20 -16.50
CA TRP A 443 -7.46 7.81 -17.81
C TRP A 443 -8.44 8.98 -17.70
N PRO A 444 -7.99 10.14 -17.18
CA PRO A 444 -8.83 11.32 -17.05
C PRO A 444 -9.24 11.83 -18.43
N ASP A 445 -10.39 12.48 -18.51
CA ASP A 445 -10.83 13.09 -19.75
C ASP A 445 -9.87 14.21 -20.17
N TYR A 446 -9.69 14.35 -21.49
CA TYR A 446 -8.92 15.46 -22.03
C TYR A 446 -9.72 16.75 -21.79
N ASP A 447 -9.05 17.75 -21.25
CA ASP A 447 -9.65 19.01 -20.85
C ASP A 447 -9.53 20.05 -21.97
N ASP A 448 -10.56 20.88 -22.19
CA ASP A 448 -10.64 21.93 -23.22
C ASP A 448 -9.76 23.17 -22.91
N ARG A 449 -8.95 23.10 -21.85
CA ARG A 449 -7.95 24.12 -21.55
C ARG A 449 -6.99 24.37 -22.73
N PRO A 450 -6.37 25.57 -22.80
CA PRO A 450 -5.44 25.89 -23.87
C PRO A 450 -4.36 24.82 -24.06
N ALA A 451 -3.98 24.55 -25.31
CA ALA A 451 -3.06 23.46 -25.64
C ALA A 451 -1.71 23.56 -24.92
N ASP A 452 -1.26 24.78 -24.63
CA ASP A 452 -0.03 25.10 -23.89
C ASP A 452 -0.25 25.14 -22.35
N THR A 453 -1.30 24.50 -21.83
CA THR A 453 -1.54 24.31 -20.39
C THR A 453 -1.34 22.85 -19.98
N ALA A 454 -0.71 22.63 -18.82
CA ALA A 454 -0.53 21.30 -18.24
C ALA A 454 -1.86 20.75 -17.71
N THR A 455 -2.21 19.52 -18.10
CA THR A 455 -3.43 18.83 -17.67
C THR A 455 -3.12 17.59 -16.84
N GLU A 456 -4.11 17.03 -16.13
CA GLU A 456 -3.96 15.72 -15.48
C GLU A 456 -3.74 14.61 -16.52
N PHE A 457 -4.32 14.75 -17.72
CA PHE A 457 -4.08 13.84 -18.83
C PHE A 457 -2.61 13.82 -19.24
N ASP A 458 -1.95 14.97 -19.32
CA ASP A 458 -0.51 15.05 -19.61
C ASP A 458 0.32 14.34 -18.52
N LYS A 459 -0.02 14.58 -17.25
CA LYS A 459 0.70 14.00 -16.11
C LYS A 459 0.63 12.48 -16.06
N VAL A 460 -0.56 11.89 -16.24
CA VAL A 460 -0.69 10.42 -16.24
C VAL A 460 -0.01 9.79 -17.45
N ASN A 461 -0.07 10.43 -18.63
CA ASN A 461 0.58 9.91 -19.83
C ASN A 461 2.11 10.00 -19.72
N TYR A 462 2.65 11.06 -19.12
CA TYR A 462 4.07 11.14 -18.80
C TYR A 462 4.51 10.01 -17.86
N LEU A 463 3.75 9.77 -16.79
CA LEU A 463 4.01 8.67 -15.86
C LEU A 463 4.03 7.31 -16.58
N TYR A 464 3.02 7.01 -17.40
CA TYR A 464 2.96 5.74 -18.13
C TYR A 464 4.07 5.59 -19.16
N GLN A 465 4.37 6.66 -19.90
CA GLN A 465 5.47 6.67 -20.85
C GLN A 465 6.79 6.37 -20.14
N PHE A 466 7.08 7.08 -19.05
CA PHE A 466 8.30 6.90 -18.28
C PHE A 466 8.43 5.46 -17.74
N CYS A 467 7.36 4.91 -17.15
CA CYS A 467 7.35 3.54 -16.66
C CYS A 467 7.50 2.51 -17.78
N SER A 468 6.82 2.72 -18.91
CA SER A 468 6.86 1.82 -20.05
C SER A 468 8.24 1.80 -20.71
N GLU A 469 8.91 2.95 -20.84
CA GLU A 469 10.26 3.05 -21.43
C GLU A 469 11.34 2.44 -20.52
N LYS A 470 11.22 2.64 -19.21
CA LYS A 470 12.21 2.16 -18.22
C LYS A 470 11.94 0.74 -17.72
N GLY A 471 10.77 0.17 -18.04
CA GLY A 471 10.33 -1.13 -17.56
C GLY A 471 9.98 -1.16 -16.06
N ILE A 472 9.57 -0.02 -15.50
CA ILE A 472 9.23 0.12 -14.07
C ILE A 472 7.86 -0.52 -13.82
N PRO A 473 7.74 -1.50 -12.90
CA PRO A 473 6.48 -2.14 -12.60
C PRO A 473 5.53 -1.20 -11.85
N ILE A 474 4.26 -1.25 -12.22
CA ILE A 474 3.16 -0.56 -11.54
C ILE A 474 2.28 -1.59 -10.85
N THR A 475 1.98 -1.38 -9.57
CA THR A 475 0.90 -2.09 -8.88
C THR A 475 -0.25 -1.12 -8.68
N VAL A 476 -1.44 -1.43 -9.18
CA VAL A 476 -2.65 -0.63 -9.00
C VAL A 476 -3.61 -1.32 -8.03
N HIS A 477 -4.17 -0.57 -7.09
CA HIS A 477 -5.29 -1.08 -6.28
C HIS A 477 -6.50 -1.37 -7.17
N CYS A 478 -6.94 -2.63 -7.23
CA CYS A 478 -8.04 -3.05 -8.08
C CYS A 478 -9.00 -3.97 -7.32
N SER A 479 -9.61 -3.45 -6.26
CA SER A 479 -10.72 -4.12 -5.57
C SER A 479 -11.74 -3.11 -5.07
N PRO A 480 -13.00 -3.51 -4.91
CA PRO A 480 -14.01 -2.63 -4.33
C PRO A 480 -13.83 -2.45 -2.84
N GLY A 481 -12.88 -3.12 -2.18
CA GLY A 481 -12.47 -2.85 -0.80
C GLY A 481 -11.46 -1.70 -0.69
N GLY A 482 -10.84 -1.56 0.48
CA GLY A 482 -9.72 -0.62 0.69
C GLY A 482 -10.12 0.76 1.22
N PHE A 483 -9.14 1.67 1.30
CA PHE A 483 -9.33 3.01 1.85
C PHE A 483 -9.90 3.95 0.80
N LYS A 484 -11.17 4.34 0.92
CA LYS A 484 -11.85 5.21 -0.05
C LYS A 484 -11.99 6.62 0.48
N ALA A 485 -11.45 7.58 -0.26
CA ALA A 485 -11.49 9.00 0.07
C ALA A 485 -12.11 9.86 -1.03
N ALA A 486 -11.92 9.48 -2.29
CA ALA A 486 -12.43 10.25 -3.42
C ALA A 486 -13.88 9.88 -3.75
N HIS A 487 -14.68 10.88 -4.16
CA HIS A 487 -16.07 10.70 -4.60
C HIS A 487 -16.19 9.68 -5.75
N HIS A 488 -15.27 9.72 -6.71
CA HIS A 488 -15.20 8.81 -7.87
C HIS A 488 -14.29 7.59 -7.66
N GLY A 489 -13.93 7.27 -6.41
CA GLY A 489 -12.92 6.25 -6.11
C GLY A 489 -13.23 4.86 -6.70
N ILE A 490 -14.49 4.43 -6.71
CA ILE A 490 -14.90 3.13 -7.30
C ILE A 490 -14.80 3.17 -8.83
N GLU A 491 -15.21 4.27 -9.46
CA GLU A 491 -15.14 4.46 -10.91
C GLU A 491 -13.69 4.39 -11.39
N TYR A 492 -12.79 5.10 -10.71
CA TYR A 492 -11.37 5.10 -11.04
C TYR A 492 -10.69 3.75 -10.75
N THR A 493 -11.24 2.95 -9.83
CA THR A 493 -10.74 1.60 -9.52
C THR A 493 -11.17 0.57 -10.58
N ASN A 494 -12.15 0.89 -11.43
CA ASN A 494 -12.65 -0.05 -12.43
C ASN A 494 -11.54 -0.41 -13.45
N PRO A 495 -11.22 -1.70 -13.64
CA PRO A 495 -10.16 -2.13 -14.55
C PRO A 495 -10.40 -1.70 -16.01
N GLU A 496 -11.65 -1.41 -16.42
CA GLU A 496 -11.95 -0.95 -17.78
C GLU A 496 -11.25 0.38 -18.14
N LYS A 497 -10.98 1.25 -17.15
CA LYS A 497 -10.22 2.50 -17.37
C LYS A 497 -8.80 2.22 -17.90
N TRP A 498 -8.25 1.04 -17.63
CA TRP A 498 -6.92 0.65 -18.05
C TRP A 498 -6.83 0.13 -19.49
N ARG A 499 -7.95 -0.18 -20.14
CA ARG A 499 -7.95 -0.63 -21.55
C ARG A 499 -7.31 0.42 -22.46
N LYS A 500 -7.69 1.69 -22.29
CA LYS A 500 -7.11 2.80 -23.05
C LYS A 500 -5.62 2.99 -22.75
N VAL A 501 -5.23 2.89 -21.48
CA VAL A 501 -3.82 2.97 -21.06
C VAL A 501 -2.99 1.91 -21.78
N LEU A 502 -3.39 0.65 -21.68
CA LEU A 502 -2.64 -0.49 -22.22
C LEU A 502 -2.63 -0.52 -23.76
N SER A 503 -3.68 0.02 -24.41
CA SER A 503 -3.70 0.17 -25.87
C SER A 503 -2.63 1.14 -26.39
N VAL A 504 -2.24 2.14 -25.58
CA VAL A 504 -1.19 3.11 -25.91
C VAL A 504 0.17 2.64 -25.41
N TYR A 505 0.23 2.10 -24.19
CA TYR A 505 1.46 1.68 -23.50
C TYR A 505 1.47 0.15 -23.31
N ASN A 506 1.52 -0.60 -24.42
CA ASN A 506 1.38 -2.05 -24.41
C ASN A 506 2.52 -2.81 -23.70
N ASN A 507 3.67 -2.16 -23.53
CA ASN A 507 4.83 -2.70 -22.82
C ASN A 507 4.79 -2.43 -21.30
N LEU A 508 3.83 -1.64 -20.82
CA LEU A 508 3.70 -1.29 -19.41
C LEU A 508 3.50 -2.55 -18.55
N LYS A 509 4.39 -2.75 -17.57
CA LYS A 509 4.24 -3.82 -16.57
C LYS A 509 3.26 -3.37 -15.49
N ILE A 510 2.11 -4.01 -15.43
CA ILE A 510 1.05 -3.66 -14.47
C ILE A 510 0.56 -4.88 -13.71
N ASN A 511 0.41 -4.75 -12.40
CA ASN A 511 -0.25 -5.70 -11.52
C ASN A 511 -1.57 -5.12 -11.00
N PHE A 512 -2.68 -5.80 -11.29
CA PHE A 512 -3.99 -5.51 -10.72
C PHE A 512 -4.13 -6.20 -9.37
N ALA A 513 -3.92 -5.43 -8.30
CA ALA A 513 -3.91 -5.98 -6.96
C ALA A 513 -5.27 -6.52 -6.52
N HIS A 514 -5.26 -7.62 -5.76
CA HIS A 514 -6.43 -8.36 -5.30
C HIS A 514 -7.31 -8.92 -6.45
N CYS A 515 -6.81 -8.93 -7.69
CA CYS A 515 -7.45 -9.58 -8.83
C CYS A 515 -8.91 -9.15 -9.10
N GLY A 516 -9.31 -7.91 -8.77
CA GLY A 516 -10.69 -7.46 -8.98
C GLY A 516 -11.72 -8.08 -8.04
N PHE A 517 -11.30 -8.84 -7.02
CA PHE A 517 -12.17 -9.72 -6.26
C PHE A 517 -12.90 -9.00 -5.10
N ASP A 518 -14.16 -9.39 -4.87
CA ASP A 518 -14.98 -8.98 -3.71
C ASP A 518 -15.65 -10.22 -3.10
N ILE A 519 -15.44 -10.42 -1.81
CA ILE A 519 -16.04 -11.52 -1.04
C ILE A 519 -17.57 -11.42 -0.90
N ASN A 520 -18.15 -10.22 -1.09
CA ASN A 520 -19.56 -9.95 -0.77
C ASN A 520 -20.46 -9.69 -1.99
N LYS A 521 -19.91 -9.61 -3.21
CA LYS A 521 -20.68 -9.31 -4.43
C LYS A 521 -20.11 -10.00 -5.66
N PRO A 522 -20.96 -10.49 -6.59
CA PRO A 522 -20.50 -11.08 -7.84
C PRO A 522 -20.05 -9.98 -8.83
N TYR A 523 -18.87 -9.38 -8.64
CA TYR A 523 -18.21 -8.60 -9.69
C TYR A 523 -17.44 -9.54 -10.64
N LYS A 524 -18.14 -10.54 -11.19
CA LYS A 524 -17.63 -11.34 -12.32
C LYS A 524 -17.07 -10.40 -13.40
N VAL A 525 -17.70 -9.24 -13.61
CA VAL A 525 -17.29 -8.21 -14.56
C VAL A 525 -15.84 -7.73 -14.37
N TRP A 526 -15.39 -7.39 -13.16
CA TRP A 526 -14.02 -6.84 -12.98
C TRP A 526 -12.95 -7.89 -13.24
N LEU A 527 -13.13 -9.10 -12.70
CA LEU A 527 -12.22 -10.20 -13.00
C LEU A 527 -12.23 -10.53 -14.51
N ASP A 528 -13.41 -10.61 -15.13
CA ASP A 528 -13.52 -10.94 -16.55
C ASP A 528 -12.86 -9.85 -17.42
N THR A 529 -12.97 -8.55 -17.05
CA THR A 529 -12.22 -7.46 -17.67
C THR A 529 -10.72 -7.63 -17.49
N ILE A 530 -10.23 -7.94 -16.28
CA ILE A 530 -8.80 -8.17 -16.03
C ILE A 530 -8.29 -9.35 -16.85
N LEU A 531 -9.03 -10.46 -16.92
CA LEU A 531 -8.67 -11.62 -17.73
C LEU A 531 -8.64 -11.30 -19.23
N ALA A 532 -9.56 -10.46 -19.72
CA ALA A 532 -9.50 -9.96 -21.09
C ALA A 532 -8.22 -9.13 -21.34
N LEU A 533 -7.87 -8.23 -20.41
CA LEU A 533 -6.62 -7.47 -20.48
C LEU A 533 -5.39 -8.38 -20.43
N MET A 534 -5.39 -9.44 -19.62
CA MET A 534 -4.29 -10.43 -19.60
C MET A 534 -4.18 -11.21 -20.91
N GLY A 535 -5.31 -11.48 -21.58
CA GLY A 535 -5.34 -12.12 -22.90
C GLY A 535 -4.80 -11.21 -24.00
N GLU A 536 -5.12 -9.92 -23.93
CA GLU A 536 -4.71 -8.91 -24.92
C GLU A 536 -3.25 -8.43 -24.72
N TYR A 537 -2.77 -8.32 -23.47
CA TYR A 537 -1.50 -7.70 -23.13
C TYR A 537 -0.60 -8.63 -22.30
N LYS A 538 0.65 -8.80 -22.75
CA LYS A 538 1.62 -9.74 -22.15
C LYS A 538 2.08 -9.36 -20.75
N ASN A 539 2.13 -8.06 -20.45
CA ASN A 539 2.70 -7.51 -19.22
C ASN A 539 1.65 -7.14 -18.16
N VAL A 540 0.47 -7.77 -18.23
CA VAL A 540 -0.61 -7.62 -17.23
C VAL A 540 -0.58 -8.79 -16.26
N TYR A 541 -0.43 -8.48 -14.98
CA TYR A 541 -0.32 -9.40 -13.85
C TYR A 541 -1.47 -9.20 -12.88
N VAL A 542 -1.68 -10.17 -12.00
CA VAL A 542 -2.60 -10.10 -10.87
C VAL A 542 -1.93 -10.62 -9.61
N ASP A 543 -2.30 -10.08 -8.46
CA ASP A 543 -1.98 -10.63 -7.16
C ASP A 543 -3.25 -11.01 -6.39
N PHE A 544 -3.10 -11.97 -5.46
CA PHE A 544 -4.19 -12.43 -4.60
C PHE A 544 -4.06 -11.94 -3.16
N SER A 545 -3.37 -10.81 -2.96
CA SER A 545 -3.18 -10.26 -1.62
C SER A 545 -4.53 -10.01 -0.94
N TYR A 546 -4.58 -10.18 0.39
CA TYR A 546 -5.80 -10.21 1.20
C TYR A 546 -6.76 -11.38 0.92
N ILE A 547 -7.12 -11.62 -0.33
CA ILE A 547 -8.14 -12.63 -0.71
C ILE A 547 -7.65 -14.07 -0.50
N GLY A 548 -6.33 -14.28 -0.50
CA GLY A 548 -5.68 -15.54 -0.09
C GLY A 548 -5.95 -15.94 1.37
N ASN A 549 -6.58 -15.08 2.18
CA ASN A 549 -7.07 -15.41 3.52
C ASN A 549 -8.07 -16.57 3.51
N ASN A 550 -8.85 -16.71 2.44
CA ASN A 550 -9.84 -17.78 2.32
C ASN A 550 -9.23 -19.02 1.65
N LYS A 551 -9.27 -20.18 2.30
CA LYS A 551 -8.76 -21.45 1.74
C LYS A 551 -9.46 -21.86 0.44
N ASP A 552 -10.75 -21.54 0.30
CA ASP A 552 -11.54 -21.87 -0.89
C ASP A 552 -11.17 -21.00 -2.10
N PHE A 553 -10.47 -19.87 -1.88
CA PHE A 553 -10.01 -19.00 -2.96
C PHE A 553 -9.09 -19.74 -3.94
N TYR A 554 -8.24 -20.66 -3.49
CA TYR A 554 -7.28 -21.33 -4.36
C TYR A 554 -7.94 -22.29 -5.36
N LYS A 555 -9.11 -22.84 -5.02
CA LYS A 555 -9.93 -23.58 -5.97
C LYS A 555 -10.48 -22.65 -7.06
N PHE A 556 -11.01 -21.50 -6.65
CA PHE A 556 -11.47 -20.46 -7.57
C PHE A 556 -10.33 -19.95 -8.48
N LEU A 557 -9.15 -19.68 -7.91
CA LEU A 557 -7.96 -19.23 -8.63
C LEU A 557 -7.59 -20.23 -9.72
N LYS A 558 -7.63 -21.52 -9.39
CA LYS A 558 -7.39 -22.60 -10.35
C LYS A 558 -8.38 -22.56 -11.50
N GLU A 559 -9.67 -22.67 -11.21
CA GLU A 559 -10.73 -22.77 -12.21
C GLU A 559 -10.84 -21.51 -13.09
N ARG A 560 -10.56 -20.33 -12.55
CA ARG A 560 -10.86 -19.05 -13.23
C ARG A 560 -9.66 -18.41 -13.90
N ILE A 561 -8.44 -18.72 -13.46
CA ILE A 561 -7.22 -18.04 -13.93
C ILE A 561 -6.20 -19.07 -14.44
N ILE A 562 -5.84 -20.06 -13.62
CA ILE A 562 -4.81 -21.06 -13.98
C ILE A 562 -5.26 -21.93 -15.14
N ASP A 563 -6.46 -22.51 -15.09
CA ASP A 563 -6.98 -23.40 -16.14
C ASP A 563 -7.24 -22.64 -17.46
N LYS A 564 -7.14 -21.30 -17.46
CA LYS A 564 -7.18 -20.44 -18.65
C LYS A 564 -5.79 -20.10 -19.22
N GLY A 565 -4.70 -20.62 -18.63
CA GLY A 565 -3.32 -20.41 -19.10
C GLY A 565 -2.67 -19.11 -18.63
N TYR A 566 -3.12 -18.54 -17.50
CA TYR A 566 -2.60 -17.29 -16.95
C TYR A 566 -1.64 -17.48 -15.76
N GLU A 567 -1.21 -18.70 -15.47
CA GLU A 567 -0.38 -19.05 -14.30
C GLU A 567 0.96 -18.30 -14.25
N ASP A 568 1.55 -17.93 -15.38
CA ASP A 568 2.82 -17.19 -15.44
C ASP A 568 2.70 -15.70 -15.05
N ARG A 569 1.49 -15.26 -14.71
CA ARG A 569 1.16 -13.85 -14.43
C ARG A 569 0.38 -13.66 -13.13
N ILE A 570 0.41 -14.68 -12.27
CA ILE A 570 -0.14 -14.64 -10.91
C ILE A 570 0.99 -14.41 -9.91
N LEU A 571 0.83 -13.45 -9.01
CA LEU A 571 1.84 -13.04 -8.06
C LEU A 571 1.38 -13.30 -6.62
N PHE A 572 2.26 -13.84 -5.78
CA PHE A 572 2.04 -13.91 -4.35
C PHE A 572 2.15 -12.52 -3.73
N GLY A 573 1.09 -12.12 -3.02
CA GLY A 573 1.07 -10.96 -2.16
C GLY A 573 0.32 -11.30 -0.89
N SER A 574 0.72 -10.78 0.27
CA SER A 574 0.02 -11.06 1.53
C SER A 574 -1.03 -10.04 1.90
N ASP A 575 -0.79 -8.78 1.57
CA ASP A 575 -1.44 -7.58 2.12
C ASP A 575 -1.15 -7.39 3.62
N PHE A 576 -0.07 -7.95 4.16
CA PHE A 576 0.30 -7.75 5.57
C PHE A 576 0.60 -6.28 5.88
N PRO A 577 0.17 -5.72 7.03
CA PRO A 577 -0.62 -6.36 8.08
C PRO A 577 -2.14 -6.27 7.83
N ILE A 578 -2.60 -5.64 6.76
CA ILE A 578 -4.03 -5.47 6.46
C ILE A 578 -4.75 -6.82 6.35
N ASN A 579 -4.10 -7.87 5.84
CA ASN A 579 -4.68 -9.21 5.80
C ASN A 579 -5.10 -9.76 7.18
N LEU A 580 -4.52 -9.28 8.27
CA LEU A 580 -4.87 -9.68 9.65
C LEU A 580 -6.33 -9.35 10.04
N PHE A 581 -7.07 -8.57 9.22
CA PHE A 581 -8.52 -8.48 9.36
C PHE A 581 -9.25 -9.79 9.10
N GLY A 582 -8.72 -10.62 8.19
CA GLY A 582 -9.32 -11.88 7.78
C GLY A 582 -8.67 -13.11 8.41
N ILE A 583 -7.46 -12.97 8.95
CA ILE A 583 -6.62 -14.09 9.41
C ILE A 583 -5.85 -13.75 10.69
N ASP A 584 -5.47 -14.77 11.46
CA ASP A 584 -4.89 -14.56 12.79
C ASP A 584 -3.43 -14.07 12.76
N SER A 585 -2.66 -14.47 11.76
CA SER A 585 -1.23 -14.15 11.60
C SER A 585 -0.77 -14.21 10.13
N HIS A 586 0.41 -13.67 9.82
CA HIS A 586 1.02 -13.87 8.51
C HIS A 586 1.47 -15.33 8.31
N GLU A 587 1.87 -16.00 9.40
CA GLU A 587 2.18 -17.44 9.40
C GLU A 587 0.98 -18.26 8.88
N ASP A 588 -0.24 -17.95 9.35
CA ASP A 588 -1.45 -18.63 8.90
C ASP A 588 -1.81 -18.30 7.46
N TYR A 589 -1.49 -17.09 6.98
CA TYR A 589 -1.63 -16.73 5.57
C TYR A 589 -0.73 -17.59 4.68
N LEU A 590 0.54 -17.74 5.07
CA LEU A 590 1.49 -18.62 4.39
C LEU A 590 1.01 -20.08 4.42
N LYS A 591 0.53 -20.56 5.57
CA LYS A 591 -0.05 -21.92 5.66
C LYS A 591 -1.23 -22.10 4.72
N ASN A 592 -2.13 -21.12 4.60
CA ASN A 592 -3.25 -21.19 3.67
C ASN A 592 -2.76 -21.36 2.22
N PHE A 593 -1.72 -20.62 1.82
CA PHE A 593 -1.12 -20.73 0.51
C PHE A 593 -0.40 -22.06 0.28
N PHE A 594 0.56 -22.42 1.14
CA PHE A 594 1.38 -23.62 0.95
C PHE A 594 0.62 -24.94 1.18
N ARG A 595 -0.45 -24.92 2.00
CA ARG A 595 -1.34 -26.07 2.20
C ARG A 595 -2.60 -26.04 1.32
N SER A 596 -2.67 -25.11 0.36
CA SER A 596 -3.74 -25.07 -0.64
C SER A 596 -3.68 -26.27 -1.60
N SER A 597 -4.71 -26.40 -2.43
CA SER A 597 -4.84 -27.43 -3.47
C SER A 597 -3.95 -27.23 -4.71
N LEU A 598 -3.12 -26.18 -4.74
CA LEU A 598 -2.16 -25.97 -5.83
C LEU A 598 -0.99 -26.97 -5.69
N ASP A 599 -0.36 -27.39 -6.79
CA ASP A 599 0.89 -28.17 -6.70
C ASP A 599 2.08 -27.27 -6.31
N ALA A 600 3.23 -27.88 -5.99
CA ALA A 600 4.40 -27.13 -5.56
C ALA A 600 5.06 -26.30 -6.68
N ASN A 601 4.93 -26.72 -7.94
CA ASN A 601 5.45 -25.96 -9.08
C ASN A 601 4.69 -24.63 -9.22
N LEU A 602 3.36 -24.66 -9.14
CA LEU A 602 2.52 -23.45 -9.14
C LEU A 602 2.81 -22.58 -7.92
N LYS A 603 2.95 -23.17 -6.73
CA LYS A 603 3.33 -22.42 -5.53
C LYS A 603 4.67 -21.71 -5.72
N HIS A 604 5.70 -22.42 -6.18
CA HIS A 604 7.01 -21.85 -6.46
C HIS A 604 6.94 -20.77 -7.54
N LYS A 605 6.20 -21.00 -8.62
CA LYS A 605 5.99 -20.03 -9.69
C LYS A 605 5.38 -18.72 -9.18
N PHE A 606 4.34 -18.80 -8.33
CA PHE A 606 3.63 -17.60 -7.85
C PHE A 606 4.43 -16.80 -6.82
N CYS A 607 5.24 -17.46 -5.99
CA CYS A 607 6.04 -16.79 -4.97
C CYS A 607 7.53 -16.65 -5.30
N SER A 608 7.99 -17.06 -6.49
CA SER A 608 9.39 -16.98 -6.89
C SER A 608 9.52 -16.47 -8.32
N GLU A 609 9.16 -17.28 -9.30
CA GLU A 609 9.46 -17.03 -10.72
C GLU A 609 8.70 -15.83 -11.28
N ASN A 610 7.38 -15.76 -11.06
CA ASN A 610 6.55 -14.67 -11.60
C ASN A 610 6.87 -13.32 -10.97
N PRO A 611 7.01 -13.20 -9.62
CA PRO A 611 7.48 -11.97 -9.00
C PRO A 611 8.84 -11.52 -9.48
N GLN A 612 9.79 -12.44 -9.63
CA GLN A 612 11.11 -12.13 -10.15
C GLN A 612 11.03 -11.56 -11.57
N LYS A 613 10.17 -12.14 -12.42
CA LYS A 613 9.91 -11.62 -13.75
C LYS A 613 9.28 -10.22 -13.67
N PHE A 614 8.17 -10.08 -12.96
CA PHE A 614 7.45 -8.81 -12.84
C PHE A 614 8.35 -7.65 -12.39
N LEU A 615 9.24 -7.89 -11.41
CA LEU A 615 10.10 -6.86 -10.84
C LEU A 615 11.38 -6.58 -11.65
N TRP A 616 11.99 -7.60 -12.28
CA TRP A 616 13.38 -7.50 -12.73
C TRP A 616 13.65 -7.92 -14.19
N ILE A 617 12.68 -8.52 -14.88
CA ILE A 617 12.82 -9.10 -16.23
C ILE A 617 11.69 -8.59 -17.11
#